data_AF-A0A8J4Y2E5-F1
#
_entry.id   AF-A0A8J4Y2E5-F1
#
_cell.length_a   1.000
_cell.length_b   1.000
_cell.length_c   1.000
_cell.angle_alpha   90.00
_cell.angle_beta   90.00
_cell.angle_gamma   90.00
#
_symmetry.space_group_name_H-M   'P 1'
#
loop_
_entity.id
_entity.type
_entity.pdbx_description
1 polymer ?
#
loop_
_entity_poly.entity_id
_entity_poly.type
_entity_poly.pdbx_seq_one_letter_code
_entity_poly.pdbx_strand_id
1 'polypeptide(L)'
;MEMTNVSVLVVMAAVLLSQVLVPYLRGPLAYLQPDLAAWLKDNDLHHLAGAFVDEGVLRLVDVVEMGPLRGVPLGEQERAAASVYNLKQRLILQHYLQHHGADASLPRLETLGVRSLKEAVYMAEAFPLEFTEERDQHLHDLLHSLPR
;
A
#
# COMPACT_ATOMS: atom_id res chain seq x y z
N MET A 1 -19.22 -2.94 -53.89
CA MET A 1 -18.01 -3.00 -53.03
C MET A 1 -18.04 -1.83 -52.04
N GLU A 2 -19.14 -1.66 -51.30
CA GLU A 2 -19.38 -0.52 -50.41
C GLU A 2 -19.62 -0.95 -48.95
N MET A 3 -20.13 -2.18 -48.73
CA MET A 3 -20.40 -2.71 -47.40
C MET A 3 -19.13 -2.84 -46.54
N THR A 4 -17.97 -3.11 -47.14
CA THR A 4 -16.69 -3.23 -46.44
C THR A 4 -16.22 -1.92 -45.80
N ASN A 5 -16.50 -0.77 -46.43
CA ASN A 5 -16.09 0.54 -45.90
C ASN A 5 -16.93 0.96 -44.68
N VAL A 6 -18.23 0.65 -44.69
CA VAL A 6 -19.13 0.97 -43.56
C VAL A 6 -18.75 0.16 -42.32
N SER A 7 -18.44 -1.13 -42.48
CA SER A 7 -18.01 -1.98 -41.36
C SER A 7 -16.71 -1.51 -40.72
N VAL A 8 -15.73 -1.07 -41.51
CA VAL A 8 -14.46 -0.52 -41.01
C VAL A 8 -14.69 0.78 -40.23
N LEU A 9 -15.57 1.66 -40.74
CA LEU A 9 -15.92 2.93 -40.10
C LEU A 9 -16.63 2.71 -38.74
N VAL A 10 -17.54 1.74 -38.67
CA VAL A 10 -18.23 1.38 -37.42
C VAL A 10 -17.25 0.80 -36.39
N VAL A 11 -16.33 -0.07 -36.80
CA VAL A 11 -15.32 -0.63 -35.90
C VAL A 11 -14.35 0.46 -35.41
N MET A 12 -13.90 1.34 -36.30
CA MET A 12 -13.05 2.48 -35.90
C MET A 12 -13.75 3.43 -34.94
N ALA A 13 -15.04 3.75 -35.19
CA ALA A 13 -15.82 4.59 -34.30
C ALA A 13 -16.00 3.92 -32.93
N ALA A 14 -16.26 2.61 -32.88
CA ALA A 14 -16.36 1.85 -31.64
C ALA A 14 -15.03 1.81 -30.87
N VAL A 15 -13.89 1.65 -31.56
CA VAL A 15 -12.56 1.67 -30.95
C VAL A 15 -12.25 3.06 -30.40
N LEU A 16 -12.47 4.13 -31.17
CA LEU A 16 -12.26 5.51 -30.72
C LEU A 16 -13.16 5.87 -29.54
N LEU A 17 -14.45 5.50 -29.61
CA LEU A 17 -15.39 5.67 -28.51
C LEU A 17 -14.94 4.88 -27.29
N SER A 18 -14.43 3.65 -27.45
CA SER A 18 -13.91 2.87 -26.32
C SER A 18 -12.67 3.52 -25.69
N GLN A 19 -11.75 4.07 -26.50
CA GLN A 19 -10.56 4.75 -25.99
C GLN A 19 -10.90 6.03 -25.23
N VAL A 20 -11.99 6.71 -25.60
CA VAL A 20 -12.46 7.93 -24.93
C VAL A 20 -13.35 7.60 -23.73
N LEU A 21 -14.32 6.69 -23.85
CA LEU A 21 -15.29 6.39 -22.78
C LEU A 21 -14.72 5.49 -21.69
N VAL A 22 -13.85 4.52 -22.02
CA VAL A 22 -13.32 3.57 -21.03
C VAL A 22 -12.54 4.28 -19.90
N PRO A 23 -11.70 5.31 -20.16
CA PRO A 23 -11.08 6.09 -19.09
C PRO A 23 -12.09 6.85 -18.21
N TYR A 24 -13.19 7.37 -18.77
CA TYR A 24 -14.24 8.05 -18.00
C TYR A 24 -15.11 7.08 -17.20
N LEU A 25 -15.27 5.84 -17.68
CA LEU A 25 -16.01 4.78 -16.98
C LEU A 25 -15.16 4.08 -15.91
N ARG A 26 -13.84 4.17 -16.03
CA ARG A 26 -12.90 3.66 -15.03
C ARG A 26 -12.88 4.63 -13.85
N GLY A 27 -13.44 4.19 -12.73
CA GLY A 27 -13.38 4.94 -11.48
C GLY A 27 -11.94 5.22 -11.03
N PRO A 28 -11.72 6.15 -10.08
CA PRO A 28 -10.38 6.61 -9.70
C PRO A 28 -9.40 5.49 -9.30
N LEU A 29 -9.91 4.39 -8.73
CA LEU A 29 -9.13 3.19 -8.39
C LEU A 29 -8.36 2.59 -9.58
N ALA A 30 -8.85 2.75 -10.80
CA ALA A 30 -8.22 2.19 -12.00
C ALA A 30 -6.94 2.92 -12.42
N TYR A 31 -6.70 4.12 -11.87
CA TYR A 31 -5.49 4.90 -12.11
C TYR A 31 -4.37 4.59 -11.11
N LEU A 32 -4.70 3.89 -10.03
CA LEU A 32 -3.75 3.48 -8.99
C LEU A 32 -3.08 2.16 -9.35
N GLN A 33 -1.87 1.93 -8.82
CA GLN A 33 -1.29 0.60 -8.86
C GLN A 33 -2.16 -0.41 -8.08
N PRO A 34 -2.17 -1.69 -8.48
CA PRO A 34 -3.07 -2.69 -7.90
C PRO A 34 -2.92 -2.88 -6.39
N ASP A 35 -1.69 -2.75 -5.88
CA ASP A 35 -1.34 -2.85 -4.46
C ASP A 35 -1.93 -1.69 -3.64
N LEU A 36 -1.81 -0.45 -4.13
CA LEU A 36 -2.42 0.72 -3.50
C LEU A 36 -3.96 0.64 -3.57
N ALA A 37 -4.51 0.23 -4.71
CA ALA A 37 -5.96 0.05 -4.87
C ALA A 37 -6.53 -1.02 -3.93
N ALA A 38 -5.81 -2.13 -3.72
CA ALA A 38 -6.17 -3.16 -2.76
C ALA A 38 -6.07 -2.62 -1.32
N TRP A 39 -4.97 -1.95 -0.99
CA TRP A 39 -4.77 -1.37 0.34
C TRP A 39 -5.87 -0.35 0.72
N LEU A 40 -6.29 0.50 -0.23
CA LEU A 40 -7.39 1.44 0.00
C LEU A 40 -8.72 0.73 0.25
N LYS A 41 -8.98 -0.41 -0.41
CA LYS A 41 -10.18 -1.21 -0.16
C LYS A 41 -10.13 -1.86 1.23
N ASP A 42 -9.00 -2.46 1.58
CA ASP A 42 -8.81 -3.16 2.87
C ASP A 42 -8.92 -2.22 4.07
N ASN A 43 -8.75 -0.91 3.86
CA ASN A 43 -8.86 0.13 4.91
C ASN A 43 -10.15 0.95 4.82
N ASP A 44 -11.11 0.58 3.96
CA ASP A 44 -12.34 1.35 3.72
C ASP A 44 -12.09 2.82 3.28
N LEU A 45 -11.00 3.05 2.53
CA LEU A 45 -10.59 4.35 1.98
C LEU A 45 -10.76 4.44 0.46
N HIS A 46 -11.34 3.42 -0.18
CA HIS A 46 -11.46 3.34 -1.63
C HIS A 46 -12.25 4.49 -2.27
N HIS A 47 -13.16 5.13 -1.53
CA HIS A 47 -13.87 6.34 -1.96
C HIS A 47 -12.96 7.57 -2.04
N LEU A 48 -11.84 7.58 -1.32
CA LEU A 48 -10.83 8.64 -1.37
C LEU A 48 -9.83 8.46 -2.52
N ALA A 49 -9.95 7.41 -3.34
CA ALA A 49 -9.01 7.13 -4.42
C ALA A 49 -8.80 8.32 -5.38
N GLY A 50 -9.83 9.13 -5.63
CA GLY A 50 -9.69 10.36 -6.41
C GLY A 50 -8.72 11.36 -5.77
N ALA A 51 -8.85 11.59 -4.46
CA ALA A 51 -7.97 12.50 -3.74
C ALA A 51 -6.52 11.99 -3.69
N PHE A 52 -6.30 10.67 -3.63
CA PHE A 52 -4.96 10.08 -3.75
C PHE A 52 -4.36 10.35 -5.13
N VAL A 53 -5.13 10.16 -6.20
CA VAL A 53 -4.69 10.48 -7.57
C VAL A 53 -4.37 11.97 -7.72
N ASP A 54 -5.22 12.85 -7.20
CA ASP A 54 -5.06 14.30 -7.29
C ASP A 54 -3.80 14.80 -6.58
N GLU A 55 -3.41 14.18 -5.46
CA GLU A 55 -2.15 14.45 -4.75
C GLU A 55 -0.94 13.71 -5.34
N GLY A 56 -1.11 12.99 -6.46
CA GLY A 56 -0.02 12.27 -7.14
C GLY A 56 0.41 10.98 -6.45
N VAL A 57 -0.40 10.43 -5.54
CA VAL A 57 -0.14 9.18 -4.84
C VAL A 57 -0.69 8.01 -5.66
N LEU A 58 0.16 7.46 -6.53
CA LEU A 58 -0.25 6.41 -7.48
C LEU A 58 0.21 5.01 -7.07
N ARG A 59 1.22 4.91 -6.22
CA ARG A 59 1.87 3.66 -5.78
C ARG A 59 1.88 3.60 -4.26
N LEU A 60 1.96 2.39 -3.71
CA LEU A 60 1.97 2.20 -2.25
C LEU A 60 3.13 2.92 -1.56
N VAL A 61 4.29 3.01 -2.23
CA VAL A 61 5.48 3.72 -1.71
C VAL A 61 5.29 5.24 -1.66
N ASP A 62 4.47 5.81 -2.55
CA ASP A 62 4.22 7.26 -2.60
C ASP A 62 3.48 7.75 -1.34
N VAL A 63 2.80 6.84 -0.63
CA VAL A 63 2.11 7.11 0.63
C VAL A 63 3.08 7.58 1.73
N VAL A 64 4.36 7.21 1.64
CA VAL A 64 5.39 7.60 2.63
C VAL A 64 5.59 9.12 2.66
N GLU A 65 5.51 9.78 1.52
CA GLU A 65 5.70 11.23 1.38
C GLU A 65 4.38 12.00 1.30
N MET A 66 3.25 11.29 1.35
CA MET A 66 1.92 11.88 1.24
C MET A 66 1.64 12.88 2.37
N GLY A 67 1.19 14.07 1.95
CA GLY A 67 0.64 15.10 2.83
C GLY A 67 -0.87 14.98 3.04
N PRO A 68 -1.52 16.02 3.57
CA PRO A 68 -2.97 16.04 3.74
C PRO A 68 -3.68 16.01 2.38
N LEU A 69 -4.67 15.13 2.23
CA LEU A 69 -5.52 15.07 1.03
C LEU A 69 -6.41 16.32 0.94
N ARG A 70 -6.31 17.10 -0.14
CA ARG A 70 -7.13 18.31 -0.32
C ARG A 70 -8.59 17.94 -0.60
N GLY A 71 -9.51 18.77 -0.09
CA GLY A 71 -10.95 18.60 -0.32
C GLY A 71 -11.61 17.46 0.48
N VAL A 72 -10.85 16.74 1.32
CA VAL A 72 -11.36 15.66 2.17
C VAL A 72 -11.79 16.22 3.53
N PRO A 73 -12.98 15.85 4.07
CA PRO A 73 -13.41 16.27 5.41
C PRO A 73 -12.45 15.82 6.51
N LEU A 74 -12.30 16.61 7.57
CA LEU A 74 -11.32 16.38 8.65
C LEU A 74 -11.39 14.97 9.25
N GLY A 75 -12.59 14.47 9.57
CA GLY A 75 -12.74 13.13 10.15
C GLY A 75 -12.39 11.97 9.21
N GLU A 76 -12.42 12.19 7.89
CA GLU A 76 -11.90 11.22 6.91
C GLU A 76 -10.40 11.37 6.72
N GLN A 77 -9.90 12.59 6.80
CA GLN A 77 -8.47 12.89 6.76
C GLN A 77 -7.73 12.27 7.95
N GLU A 78 -8.31 12.32 9.15
CA GLU A 78 -7.77 11.66 10.34
C GLU A 78 -7.74 10.13 10.20
N ARG A 79 -8.81 9.53 9.68
CA ARG A 79 -8.85 8.08 9.39
C ARG A 79 -7.80 7.68 8.36
N ALA A 80 -7.71 8.42 7.25
CA ALA A 80 -6.71 8.20 6.23
C ALA A 80 -5.30 8.35 6.82
N ALA A 81 -5.04 9.40 7.60
CA ALA A 81 -3.74 9.64 8.25
C ALA A 81 -3.34 8.49 9.19
N ALA A 82 -4.28 7.93 9.96
CA ALA A 82 -4.03 6.78 10.82
C ALA A 82 -3.66 5.52 10.01
N SER A 83 -4.42 5.19 8.97
CA SER A 83 -4.09 4.05 8.09
C SER A 83 -2.75 4.26 7.38
N VAL A 84 -2.49 5.47 6.87
CA VAL A 84 -1.22 5.87 6.25
C VAL A 84 -0.06 5.71 7.23
N TYR A 85 -0.23 6.15 8.48
CA TYR A 85 0.78 5.98 9.52
C TYR A 85 1.11 4.50 9.75
N ASN A 86 0.10 3.65 9.87
CA ASN A 86 0.30 2.20 10.05
C ASN A 86 1.04 1.57 8.86
N LEU A 87 0.68 1.97 7.63
CA LEU A 87 1.38 1.52 6.43
C LEU A 87 2.86 1.96 6.45
N LYS A 88 3.14 3.21 6.82
CA LYS A 88 4.52 3.71 6.94
C LYS A 88 5.32 2.90 7.94
N GLN A 89 4.77 2.63 9.13
CA GLN A 89 5.46 1.81 10.14
C GLN A 89 5.77 0.40 9.63
N ARG A 90 4.83 -0.23 8.92
CA ARG A 90 5.02 -1.54 8.31
C ARG A 90 6.10 -1.53 7.22
N LEU A 91 6.09 -0.53 6.34
CA LEU A 91 7.09 -0.39 5.27
C LEU A 91 8.49 -0.13 5.85
N ILE A 92 8.59 0.66 6.93
CA ILE A 92 9.86 0.88 7.65
C ILE A 92 10.38 -0.44 8.24
N LEU A 93 9.50 -1.20 8.92
CA LEU A 93 9.87 -2.51 9.47
C LEU A 93 10.33 -3.47 8.37
N GLN A 94 9.58 -3.58 7.28
CA GLN A 94 9.93 -4.42 6.15
C GLN A 94 11.28 -4.02 5.55
N HIS A 95 11.49 -2.72 5.30
CA HIS A 95 12.74 -2.20 4.75
C HIS A 95 13.93 -2.51 5.66
N TYR A 96 13.77 -2.31 6.97
CA TYR A 96 14.78 -2.63 7.96
C TYR A 96 15.15 -4.12 7.94
N LEU A 97 14.16 -5.00 7.99
CA LEU A 97 14.39 -6.45 7.94
C LEU A 97 15.07 -6.89 6.64
N GLN A 98 14.65 -6.35 5.51
CA GLN A 98 15.27 -6.63 4.21
C GLN A 98 16.74 -6.18 4.17
N HIS A 99 17.04 -4.99 4.69
CA HIS A 99 18.40 -4.46 4.73
C HIS A 99 19.35 -5.35 5.54
N HIS A 100 18.83 -6.03 6.56
CA HIS A 100 19.59 -6.89 7.46
C HIS A 100 19.40 -8.40 7.21
N GLY A 101 18.78 -8.79 6.09
CA GLY A 101 18.59 -10.19 5.71
C GLY A 101 17.67 -11.00 6.62
N ALA A 102 16.72 -10.33 7.28
CA ALA A 102 15.73 -10.91 8.19
C ALA A 102 14.28 -10.78 7.66
N ASP A 103 14.10 -10.57 6.36
CA ASP A 103 12.81 -10.37 5.70
C ASP A 103 11.88 -11.57 5.84
N ALA A 104 12.43 -12.78 5.90
CA ALA A 104 11.70 -14.02 6.14
C ALA A 104 10.93 -14.02 7.48
N SER A 105 11.32 -13.16 8.44
CA SER A 105 10.69 -13.08 9.76
C SER A 105 9.48 -12.14 9.80
N LEU A 106 9.24 -11.34 8.75
CA LEU A 106 8.13 -10.39 8.69
C LEU A 106 6.75 -11.05 8.88
N PRO A 107 6.39 -12.17 8.20
CA PRO A 107 5.09 -12.80 8.39
C PRO A 107 4.82 -13.26 9.83
N ARG A 108 5.88 -13.69 10.53
CA ARG A 108 5.79 -14.07 11.93
C ARG A 108 5.52 -12.86 12.82
N LEU A 109 6.28 -11.79 12.63
CA LEU A 109 6.06 -10.53 13.36
C LEU A 109 4.62 -10.02 13.15
N GLU A 110 4.10 -10.08 11.91
CA GLU A 110 2.72 -9.72 11.62
C GLU A 110 1.70 -10.63 12.35
N THR A 111 1.99 -11.93 12.46
CA THR A 111 1.15 -12.89 13.20
C THR A 111 1.12 -12.59 14.71
N LEU A 112 2.25 -12.12 15.25
CA LEU A 112 2.37 -11.69 16.64
C LEU A 112 1.81 -10.27 16.87
N GLY A 113 1.22 -9.66 15.84
CA GLY A 113 0.58 -8.34 15.93
C GLY A 113 1.56 -7.17 15.88
N VAL A 114 2.84 -7.40 15.54
CA VAL A 114 3.83 -6.34 15.39
C VAL A 114 3.61 -5.60 14.08
N ARG A 115 3.44 -4.28 14.19
CA ARG A 115 3.17 -3.35 13.08
C ARG A 115 4.27 -2.31 12.90
N SER A 116 5.16 -2.14 13.87
CA SER A 116 6.25 -1.16 13.82
C SER A 116 7.58 -1.74 14.31
N LEU A 117 8.69 -1.09 13.93
CA LEU A 117 10.02 -1.45 14.43
C LEU A 117 10.11 -1.33 15.96
N LYS A 118 9.47 -0.29 16.53
CA LYS A 118 9.42 -0.08 17.97
C LYS A 118 8.74 -1.25 18.68
N GLU A 119 7.62 -1.72 18.15
CA GLU A 119 6.93 -2.90 18.69
C GLU A 119 7.76 -4.17 18.56
N ALA A 120 8.49 -4.33 17.46
CA ALA A 120 9.39 -5.47 17.28
C ALA A 120 10.47 -5.51 18.38
N VAL A 121 11.13 -4.37 18.63
CA VAL A 121 12.14 -4.23 19.70
C VAL A 121 11.52 -4.51 21.06
N TYR A 122 10.37 -3.90 21.36
CA TYR A 122 9.67 -4.13 22.62
C TYR A 122 9.32 -5.61 22.82
N MET A 123 8.85 -6.29 21.79
CA MET A 123 8.47 -7.69 21.87
C MET A 123 9.69 -8.59 22.10
N ALA A 124 10.82 -8.31 21.46
CA ALA A 124 12.07 -9.03 21.70
C ALA A 124 12.54 -8.89 23.15
N GLU A 125 12.38 -7.71 23.76
CA GLU A 125 12.77 -7.44 25.15
C GLU A 125 11.78 -8.02 26.18
N ALA A 126 10.48 -7.86 25.96
CA ALA A 126 9.44 -8.23 26.91
C ALA A 126 9.04 -9.72 26.85
N PHE A 127 9.17 -10.34 25.67
CA PHE A 127 8.73 -11.71 25.40
C PHE A 127 9.79 -12.53 24.67
N PRO A 128 10.99 -12.72 25.25
CA PRO A 128 12.10 -13.42 24.59
C PRO A 128 11.78 -14.88 24.23
N LEU A 129 10.81 -15.50 24.92
CA LEU A 129 10.36 -16.87 24.67
C LEU A 129 9.64 -17.03 23.33
N GLU A 130 9.10 -15.94 22.77
CA GLU A 130 8.44 -15.93 21.45
C GLU A 130 9.44 -16.03 20.28
N PHE A 131 10.75 -15.96 20.57
CA PHE A 131 11.85 -16.00 19.60
C PHE A 131 12.78 -17.20 19.82
N THR A 132 12.24 -18.33 20.26
CA THR A 132 13.02 -19.51 20.67
C THR A 132 13.43 -20.44 19.55
N GLU A 133 12.98 -20.20 18.32
CA GLU A 133 13.38 -21.03 17.18
C GLU A 133 14.71 -20.55 16.61
N GLU A 134 15.55 -21.46 16.10
CA GLU A 134 16.87 -21.11 15.53
C GLU A 134 16.79 -20.01 14.45
N ARG A 135 15.68 -19.97 13.69
CA ARG A 135 15.42 -18.94 12.68
C ARG A 135 15.16 -17.54 13.24
N ASP A 136 14.80 -17.45 14.51
CA ASP A 136 14.53 -16.18 15.20
C ASP A 136 15.76 -15.59 15.86
N GLN A 137 16.80 -16.39 16.09
CA GLN A 137 18.02 -15.94 16.75
C GLN A 137 18.64 -14.74 16.02
N HIS A 138 18.69 -14.80 14.69
CA HIS A 138 19.15 -13.70 13.83
C HIS A 138 18.28 -12.44 13.98
N LEU A 139 16.96 -12.59 14.07
CA LEU A 139 16.05 -11.48 14.29
C LEU A 139 16.21 -10.88 15.69
N HIS A 140 16.35 -11.74 16.71
CA HIS A 140 16.50 -11.33 18.10
C HIS A 140 17.80 -10.52 18.28
N ASP A 141 18.92 -11.04 17.79
CA ASP A 141 20.22 -10.37 17.83
C ASP A 141 20.18 -9.04 17.07
N LEU A 142 19.51 -9.00 15.91
CA LEU A 142 19.31 -7.78 15.13
C LEU A 142 18.51 -6.72 15.91
N LEU A 143 17.37 -7.09 16.49
CA LEU A 143 16.52 -6.14 17.22
C LEU A 143 17.22 -5.58 18.45
N HIS A 144 18.10 -6.35 19.09
CA HIS A 144 18.96 -5.88 20.19
C HIS A 144 20.14 -5.00 19.76
N SER A 145 20.47 -4.96 18.46
CA SER A 145 21.56 -4.11 17.93
C SER A 145 21.15 -2.64 17.72
N LEU A 146 19.86 -2.32 17.82
CA LEU A 146 19.35 -0.97 17.59
C LEU A 146 19.77 -0.01 18.72
N PRO A 147 20.18 1.23 18.39
CA PRO A 147 20.45 2.25 19.39
C PRO A 147 19.16 2.59 20.15
N ARG A 148 19.29 2.72 21.47
CA ARG A 148 18.20 3.01 22.41
C ARG A 148 17.91 4.51 22.53
#